data_AF-A0A535DQ56-F1
#
_entry.id   AF-A0A535DQ56-F1
#
_cell.length_a   1.000
_cell.length_b   1.000
_cell.length_c   1.000
_cell.angle_alpha   90.00
_cell.angle_beta   90.00
_cell.angle_gamma   90.00
#
_symmetry.space_group_name_H-M   'P 1'
#
loop_
_entity.id
_entity.type
_entity.pdbx_description
1 polymer ?
#
loop_
_entity_poly.entity_id
_entity_poly.type
_entity_poly.pdbx_seq_one_letter_code
_entity_poly.pdbx_strand_id
1 'polypeptide(L)'
;MCLRGASGAGAALLRAIPDQRLRAYYAWVPMLPPDSRDAAGAAGRGLAEPRARHYWDGGLHLSRHVGQALGVDPAWDLYLAYAPGNPDLAAPDLWMHQLPIDQGTRLDVGVWKQKIQLLLDNAGRSGLTPDPRL
;
A
#
# COMPACT_ATOMS: atom_id res chain seq x y z
N MET A 1 -17.43 -1.74 -6.40
CA MET A 1 -16.19 -1.79 -5.60
C MET A 1 -15.69 -3.23 -5.54
N CYS A 2 -14.49 -3.53 -6.06
CA CYS A 2 -13.84 -4.82 -5.80
C CYS A 2 -13.46 -4.91 -4.31
N LEU A 3 -14.34 -5.49 -3.50
CA LEU A 3 -14.07 -5.65 -2.08
C LEU A 3 -13.04 -6.75 -1.82
N ARG A 4 -12.88 -7.79 -2.66
CA ARG A 4 -11.87 -8.84 -2.37
C ARG A 4 -10.43 -8.32 -2.25
N GLY A 5 -10.02 -7.40 -3.12
CA GLY A 5 -8.70 -6.77 -3.05
C GLY A 5 -8.57 -5.80 -1.88
N ALA A 6 -9.53 -4.88 -1.72
CA ALA A 6 -9.43 -3.84 -0.69
C ALA A 6 -9.87 -4.26 0.72
N SER A 7 -10.84 -5.18 0.84
CA SER A 7 -11.53 -5.55 2.08
C SER A 7 -10.95 -6.79 2.78
N GLY A 8 -10.03 -7.51 2.15
CA GLY A 8 -9.40 -8.70 2.77
C GLY A 8 -8.10 -8.36 3.46
N ALA A 9 -7.09 -7.97 2.67
CA ALA A 9 -5.73 -7.93 3.18
C ALA A 9 -5.33 -6.55 3.74
N GLY A 10 -5.64 -5.43 3.09
CA GLY A 10 -5.10 -4.12 3.50
C GLY A 10 -5.28 -3.78 5.00
N ALA A 11 -6.52 -3.78 5.49
CA ALA A 11 -6.79 -3.44 6.89
C ALA A 11 -6.33 -4.54 7.85
N ALA A 12 -6.40 -5.81 7.43
CA ALA A 12 -5.89 -6.93 8.23
C ALA A 12 -4.36 -6.90 8.36
N LEU A 13 -3.64 -6.58 7.29
CA LEU A 13 -2.19 -6.41 7.23
C LEU A 13 -1.75 -5.29 8.16
N LEU A 14 -2.43 -4.14 8.11
CA LEU A 14 -2.14 -3.01 8.99
C LEU A 14 -2.42 -3.33 10.46
N ARG A 15 -3.53 -4.01 10.78
CA ARG A 15 -3.84 -4.44 12.15
C ARG A 15 -2.86 -5.49 12.66
N ALA A 16 -2.33 -6.35 11.80
CA ALA A 16 -1.35 -7.38 12.16
C ALA A 16 0.03 -6.83 12.55
N ILE A 17 0.28 -5.53 12.31
CA ILE A 17 1.52 -4.83 12.61
C ILE A 17 1.20 -3.56 13.42
N PRO A 18 1.11 -3.64 14.76
CA PRO A 18 0.69 -2.53 15.62
C PRO A 18 1.82 -1.50 15.86
N ASP A 19 2.57 -1.14 14.84
CA ASP A 19 3.61 -0.09 14.90
C ASP A 19 3.03 1.27 14.48
N GLN A 20 3.22 2.30 15.31
CA GLN A 20 2.69 3.66 15.05
C GLN A 20 3.42 4.39 13.92
N ARG A 21 4.62 3.93 13.55
CA ARG A 21 5.38 4.45 12.40
C ARG A 21 4.79 3.96 11.07
N LEU A 22 4.09 2.81 11.07
CA LEU A 22 3.43 2.27 9.90
C LEU A 22 2.10 3.00 9.65
N ARG A 23 1.96 3.56 8.45
CA ARG A 23 0.72 4.23 7.99
C ARG A 23 0.26 3.60 6.69
N ALA A 24 -1.06 3.55 6.47
CA ALA A 24 -1.64 3.04 5.25
C ALA A 24 -2.36 4.14 4.46
N TYR A 25 -2.22 4.10 3.14
CA TYR A 25 -2.86 5.02 2.22
C TYR A 25 -3.57 4.18 1.16
N TYR A 26 -4.90 4.20 1.16
CA TYR A 26 -5.71 3.48 0.18
C TYR A 26 -6.05 4.42 -0.96
N ALA A 27 -5.60 4.10 -2.17
CA ALA A 27 -6.01 4.76 -3.41
C ALA A 27 -7.06 3.89 -4.10
N TRP A 28 -8.32 4.32 -4.04
CA TRP A 28 -9.45 3.64 -4.65
C TRP A 28 -9.59 4.07 -6.12
N VAL A 29 -9.73 3.11 -7.02
CA VAL A 29 -9.75 3.32 -8.47
C VAL A 29 -11.03 2.76 -9.12
N PRO A 30 -11.53 3.34 -10.23
CA PRO A 30 -12.68 2.82 -10.96
C PRO A 30 -12.30 1.70 -11.94
N MET A 31 -12.19 0.45 -11.48
CA MET A 31 -11.76 -0.67 -12.32
C MET A 31 -12.92 -1.53 -12.84
N LEU A 32 -13.98 -1.66 -12.06
CA LEU A 32 -15.19 -2.39 -12.42
C LEU A 32 -16.38 -1.43 -12.57
N PRO A 33 -17.42 -1.79 -13.36
CA PRO A 33 -18.61 -0.94 -13.55
C PRO A 33 -19.27 -0.39 -12.27
N PRO A 34 -19.35 -1.13 -11.13
CA PRO A 34 -19.91 -0.60 -9.89
C PRO A 34 -18.89 0.19 -9.02
N ASP A 35 -17.70 0.50 -9.52
CA ASP A 35 -16.72 1.28 -8.78
C ASP A 35 -17.01 2.78 -8.92
N SER A 36 -17.23 3.44 -7.80
CA SER A 36 -17.53 4.86 -7.73
C SER A 36 -16.90 5.48 -6.49
N ARG A 37 -16.82 6.82 -6.47
CA ARG A 37 -16.36 7.57 -5.30
C ARG A 37 -17.21 7.27 -4.06
N ASP A 38 -18.53 7.14 -4.24
CA ASP A 38 -19.44 6.83 -3.14
C ASP A 38 -19.23 5.42 -2.60
N ALA A 39 -19.05 4.45 -3.50
CA ALA A 39 -18.71 3.08 -3.12
C ALA A 39 -17.36 3.01 -2.41
N ALA A 40 -16.38 3.81 -2.83
CA ALA A 40 -15.07 3.91 -2.17
C ALA A 40 -15.19 4.52 -0.78
N GLY A 41 -16.01 5.57 -0.62
CA GLY A 41 -16.32 6.16 0.67
C GLY A 41 -17.02 5.18 1.61
N ALA A 42 -17.96 4.38 1.11
CA ALA A 42 -18.62 3.32 1.89
C ALA A 42 -17.64 2.23 2.33
N ALA A 43 -16.77 1.76 1.43
CA ALA A 43 -15.74 0.78 1.74
C ALA A 43 -14.72 1.31 2.76
N GLY A 44 -14.27 2.56 2.60
CA GLY A 44 -13.34 3.22 3.53
C GLY A 44 -13.90 3.29 4.96
N ARG A 45 -15.20 3.56 5.13
CA ARG A 45 -15.83 3.53 6.46
C ARG A 45 -15.76 2.15 7.13
N GLY A 46 -15.91 1.07 6.35
CA GLY A 46 -15.79 -0.31 6.86
C GLY A 46 -14.35 -0.72 7.19
N LEU A 47 -13.35 0.00 6.67
CA LEU A 47 -11.92 -0.25 6.87
C LEU A 47 -11.27 0.79 7.79
N ALA A 48 -12.07 1.52 8.57
CA ALA A 48 -11.59 2.57 9.44
C ALA A 48 -10.48 2.05 10.38
N GLU A 49 -9.32 2.69 10.29
CA GLU A 49 -8.16 2.43 11.15
C GLU A 49 -7.43 3.77 11.35
N PRO A 50 -7.01 4.15 12.57
CA PRO A 50 -6.48 5.50 12.84
C PRO A 50 -5.23 5.90 12.04
N ARG A 51 -4.43 4.93 11.60
CA ARG A 51 -3.22 5.08 10.79
C ARG A 51 -3.50 4.93 9.29
N ALA A 52 -4.75 4.69 8.90
CA ALA A 52 -5.19 4.60 7.51
C ALA A 52 -5.80 5.92 7.01
N ARG A 53 -5.50 6.25 5.75
CA ARG A 53 -6.14 7.34 5.00
C ARG A 53 -6.64 6.80 3.67
N HIS A 54 -7.77 7.32 3.20
CA HIS A 54 -8.43 6.86 1.98
C HIS A 54 -8.56 8.00 0.97
N TYR A 55 -8.28 7.71 -0.30
CA TYR A 55 -8.26 8.65 -1.41
C TYR A 55 -8.98 8.04 -2.61
N TRP A 56 -9.63 8.88 -3.41
CA TRP A 56 -10.25 8.47 -4.68
C TRP A 56 -9.38 8.91 -5.85
N ASP A 57 -8.84 7.95 -6.60
CA ASP A 57 -8.10 8.16 -7.84
C ASP A 57 -9.00 7.86 -9.05
N GLY A 58 -10.05 8.67 -9.22
CA GLY A 58 -11.01 8.51 -10.32
C GLY A 58 -10.42 8.74 -11.71
N GLY A 59 -9.31 9.48 -11.79
CA GLY A 59 -8.60 9.74 -13.04
C GLY A 59 -7.55 8.67 -13.38
N LEU A 60 -7.32 7.70 -12.49
CA LEU A 60 -6.26 6.69 -12.58
C LEU A 60 -4.85 7.31 -12.66
N HIS A 61 -4.64 8.51 -12.09
CA HIS A 61 -3.36 9.20 -12.21
C HIS A 61 -2.25 8.48 -11.45
N LEU A 62 -2.50 8.15 -10.18
CA LEU A 62 -1.54 7.40 -9.37
C LEU A 62 -1.44 5.95 -9.87
N SER A 63 -2.59 5.35 -10.17
CA SER A 63 -2.69 3.99 -10.70
C SER A 63 -1.83 3.79 -11.96
N ARG A 64 -1.92 4.69 -12.94
CA ARG A 64 -1.10 4.63 -14.15
C ARG A 64 0.36 4.94 -13.89
N HIS A 65 0.65 5.96 -13.08
CA HIS A 65 2.03 6.35 -12.79
C HIS A 65 2.83 5.20 -12.16
N VAL A 66 2.27 4.55 -11.15
CA VAL A 66 2.89 3.36 -10.53
C VAL A 66 2.83 2.16 -11.46
N GLY A 67 1.69 1.93 -12.11
CA GLY A 67 1.48 0.79 -13.00
C GLY A 67 2.49 0.74 -14.14
N GLN A 68 2.80 1.87 -14.76
CA GLN A 68 3.80 1.95 -15.84
C GLN A 68 5.19 1.56 -15.36
N ALA A 69 5.60 2.01 -14.18
CA ALA A 69 6.92 1.68 -13.62
C ALA A 69 7.04 0.21 -13.23
N LEU A 70 5.94 -0.40 -12.77
CA LEU A 70 5.89 -1.81 -12.36
C LEU A 70 5.51 -2.78 -13.48
N GLY A 71 5.19 -2.28 -14.68
CA GLY A 71 4.74 -3.09 -15.81
C GLY A 71 3.31 -3.66 -15.66
N VAL A 72 2.47 -3.01 -14.85
CA VAL A 72 1.10 -3.42 -14.52
C VAL A 72 0.14 -2.22 -14.64
N ASP A 73 -0.18 -1.82 -15.87
CA ASP A 73 -0.97 -0.62 -16.17
C ASP A 73 -2.41 -0.97 -16.62
N PRO A 74 -3.47 -0.47 -15.95
CA PRO A 74 -3.45 0.32 -14.70
C PRO A 74 -3.19 -0.54 -13.45
N ALA A 75 -2.54 0.05 -12.45
CA ALA A 75 -2.28 -0.61 -11.17
C ALA A 75 -3.54 -0.63 -10.28
N TRP A 76 -4.05 -1.82 -9.99
CA TRP A 76 -5.13 -2.05 -9.02
C TRP A 76 -4.91 -3.41 -8.32
N ASP A 77 -5.46 -3.59 -7.12
CA ASP A 77 -5.15 -4.77 -6.28
C ASP A 77 -3.64 -4.99 -6.05
N LEU A 78 -2.91 -3.88 -5.86
CA LEU A 78 -1.49 -3.81 -5.53
C LEU A 78 -1.28 -3.39 -4.07
N TYR A 79 -0.21 -3.90 -3.47
CA TYR A 79 0.25 -3.60 -2.12
C TYR A 79 1.66 -3.05 -2.22
N LEU A 80 1.85 -1.78 -1.84
CA LEU A 80 3.10 -1.06 -1.99
C LEU A 80 3.60 -0.65 -0.60
N ALA A 81 4.89 -0.84 -0.33
CA ALA A 81 5.53 -0.34 0.87
C ALA A 81 6.72 0.53 0.50
N TYR A 82 6.84 1.63 1.23
CA TYR A 82 7.88 2.63 1.06
C TYR A 82 8.62 2.77 2.39
N ALA A 83 9.94 2.67 2.35
CA ALA A 83 10.79 2.96 3.49
C ALA A 83 10.70 4.46 3.84
N PRO A 84 10.92 4.83 5.11
CA PRO A 84 11.02 6.24 5.49
C PRO A 84 12.05 6.97 4.64
N GLY A 85 11.65 8.09 4.05
CA GLY A 85 12.51 8.92 3.21
C GLY A 85 12.51 8.56 1.73
N ASN A 86 11.84 7.50 1.29
CA ASN A 86 11.64 7.21 -0.14
C ASN A 86 10.65 8.24 -0.74
N PRO A 87 11.09 9.13 -1.66
CA PRO A 87 10.22 10.15 -2.26
C PRO A 87 9.52 9.68 -3.54
N ASP A 88 9.94 8.54 -4.11
CA ASP A 88 9.53 8.11 -5.43
C ASP A 88 8.38 7.10 -5.37
N LEU A 89 7.19 7.56 -5.72
CA LEU A 89 5.98 6.72 -5.76
C LEU A 89 6.05 5.64 -6.85
N ALA A 90 6.89 5.80 -7.87
CA ALA A 90 7.06 4.81 -8.93
C ALA A 90 8.05 3.70 -8.54
N ALA A 91 8.80 3.87 -7.44
CA ALA A 91 9.84 2.95 -6.99
C ALA A 91 9.62 2.48 -5.54
N PRO A 92 8.58 1.66 -5.29
CA PRO A 92 8.34 1.09 -3.96
C PRO A 92 9.48 0.15 -3.54
N ASP A 93 9.86 0.19 -2.26
CA ASP A 93 10.85 -0.73 -1.67
C ASP A 93 10.34 -2.18 -1.62
N LEU A 94 9.02 -2.34 -1.61
CA LEU A 94 8.34 -3.62 -1.72
C LEU A 94 7.03 -3.44 -2.45
N TRP A 95 6.73 -4.35 -3.38
CA TRP A 95 5.38 -4.47 -3.91
C TRP A 95 4.95 -5.92 -4.08
N MET A 96 3.64 -6.14 -3.95
CA MET A 96 2.95 -7.39 -4.22
C MET A 96 1.60 -7.11 -4.91
N HIS A 97 0.99 -8.10 -5.53
CA HIS A 97 -0.30 -7.95 -6.21
C HIS A 97 -1.23 -9.15 -6.00
N GLN A 98 -2.53 -8.96 -6.23
CA GLN A 98 -3.52 -10.05 -6.30
C GLN A 98 -4.08 -10.26 -7.71
N LEU A 99 -3.54 -9.53 -8.70
CA LEU A 99 -3.93 -9.63 -10.10
C LEU A 99 -3.56 -10.99 -10.73
N PRO A 100 -4.34 -11.47 -11.73
CA PRO A 100 -4.03 -12.67 -12.51
C PRO A 100 -2.96 -12.41 -13.57
N ILE A 101 -1.79 -11.97 -13.13
CA ILE A 101 -0.62 -11.62 -13.96
C ILE A 101 0.61 -12.38 -13.45
N ASP A 102 1.63 -12.48 -14.30
CA ASP A 102 2.91 -13.13 -13.99
C ASP A 102 3.96 -12.13 -13.47
N GLN A 103 3.75 -10.83 -13.71
CA GLN A 103 4.64 -9.77 -13.28
C GLN A 103 4.50 -9.51 -11.78
N GLY A 104 5.62 -9.60 -11.07
CA GLY A 104 5.68 -9.29 -9.64
C GLY A 104 5.45 -10.49 -8.74
N THR A 105 5.32 -10.21 -7.45
CA THR A 105 5.08 -11.24 -6.43
C THR A 105 3.61 -11.22 -6.02
N ARG A 106 2.95 -12.39 -6.07
CA ARG A 106 1.60 -12.53 -5.50
C ARG A 106 1.61 -12.19 -4.01
N LEU A 107 0.56 -11.54 -3.53
CA LEU A 107 0.45 -11.22 -2.11
C LEU A 107 0.51 -12.50 -1.26
N ASP A 108 1.58 -12.60 -0.47
CA ASP A 108 1.71 -13.51 0.64
C ASP A 108 1.73 -12.68 1.93
N VAL A 109 0.75 -12.91 2.80
CA VAL A 109 0.56 -12.15 4.05
C VAL A 109 1.73 -12.34 5.03
N GLY A 110 2.30 -13.55 5.08
CA GLY A 110 3.41 -13.87 5.97
C GLY A 110 4.70 -13.18 5.50
N VAL A 111 5.00 -13.28 4.20
CA VAL A 111 6.15 -12.62 3.60
C VAL A 111 6.01 -11.10 3.68
N TRP A 112 4.81 -10.56 3.43
CA TRP A 112 4.54 -9.14 3.60
C TRP A 112 4.87 -8.69 5.03
N LYS A 113 4.33 -9.37 6.04
CA LYS A 113 4.56 -9.02 7.45
C LYS A 113 6.05 -9.03 7.79
N GLN A 114 6.78 -10.07 7.36
CA GLN A 114 8.22 -10.18 7.59
C GLN A 114 8.99 -9.01 6.96
N LYS A 115 8.67 -8.66 5.69
CA LYS A 115 9.37 -7.59 4.99
C LYS A 115 9.05 -6.20 5.54
N ILE A 116 7.80 -5.95 5.95
CA ILE A 116 7.45 -4.69 6.64
C ILE A 116 8.19 -4.56 7.96
N GLN A 117 8.29 -5.63 8.75
CA GLN A 117 9.06 -5.59 10.00
C GLN A 117 10.53 -5.25 9.73
N LEU A 118 11.14 -5.83 8.70
CA LEU A 118 12.51 -5.51 8.30
C LEU A 118 12.68 -4.03 7.94
N LEU A 119 11.74 -3.44 7.19
CA LEU A 119 11.75 -2.01 6.86
C LEU A 119 11.65 -1.13 8.12
N LEU A 120 10.78 -1.51 9.06
CA LEU A 120 10.61 -0.81 10.34
C LEU A 120 11.86 -0.89 11.24
N ASP A 121 12.52 -2.05 11.27
CA ASP A 121 13.75 -2.27 12.04
C ASP A 121 14.93 -1.48 11.43
N ASN A 122 15.05 -1.49 10.10
CA ASN A 122 16.06 -0.71 9.38
C ASN A 122 15.87 0.80 9.62
N ALA A 123 14.63 1.29 9.57
CA ALA A 123 14.33 2.69 9.87
C ALA A 123 14.69 3.09 11.30
N GLY A 124 14.48 2.18 12.28
CA GLY A 124 14.89 2.41 13.67
C GLY A 124 16.41 2.50 13.83
N ARG A 125 17.17 1.72 13.06
CA ARG A 125 18.64 1.76 13.04
C ARG A 125 19.22 3.00 12.36
N SER A 126 18.63 3.44 11.24
CA SER A 126 19.06 4.66 10.56
C SER A 126 18.80 5.94 11.36
N GLY A 127 17.86 5.90 12.32
CA GLY A 127 17.63 6.98 13.28
C GLY A 127 18.63 7.02 14.46
N LEU A 128 19.53 6.03 14.57
CA LEU A 128 20.52 5.90 15.64
C LEU A 128 21.93 6.38 15.25
N THR A 129 22.12 7.07 14.12
CA THR A 129 23.38 7.77 13.88
C THR A 129 23.62 8.78 15.02
N PRO A 130 24.67 8.62 15.85
CA PRO A 130 25.03 9.66 16.80
C PRO A 130 25.41 10.89 15.99
N ASP A 131 24.95 12.07 16.43
CA ASP A 131 25.54 13.32 15.98
C ASP A 131 27.04 13.26 16.28
N PRO A 132 27.95 13.37 15.29
CA PRO A 132 29.38 13.41 15.53
C PRO A 132 29.85 14.70 16.22
N ARG A 133 28.92 15.55 16.72
CA ARG A 133 29.21 16.83 17.39
C ARG A 133 28.79 16.90 18.86
N LEU A 134 28.64 15.77 19.55
CA LEU A 134 28.54 15.73 21.02
C LEU A 134 29.70 14.95 21.65
#